data_AF-A0AAN6KNS3-F1
#
_entry.id   AF-A0AAN6KNS3-F1
#
_cell.length_a   1.000
_cell.length_b   1.000
_cell.length_c   1.000
_cell.angle_alpha   90.00
_cell.angle_beta   90.00
_cell.angle_gamma   90.00
#
_symmetry.space_group_name_H-M   'P 1'
#
loop_
_entity.id
_entity.type
_entity.pdbx_description
1 polymer ?
#
loop_
_entity_poly.entity_id
_entity_poly.type
_entity_poly.pdbx_seq_one_letter_code
_entity_poly.pdbx_strand_id
1 'polypeptide(L)'
;MLSPAYATTVRLLIASLLLHGAAGQEIQDQINNFCRRFAHQTTVIGNRLYIDGGLLDYGGSISASTVNYTNTLLSYLDLDSLYNNFPVENANLSKPNNADTVNRLFYLYGGEHNWTSQPPAQYTLWAYDAVYDVWNDTKQDASASGIQSVSFGAGTVVGDDRALGFYYGRWLSNATVLGWNGNAIA
;
A
#
# COMPACT_ATOMS: atom_id res chain seq x y z
N MET A 1 -1.20 20.25 49.66
CA MET A 1 -0.58 18.94 49.40
C MET A 1 -1.66 18.01 48.86
N LEU A 2 -1.59 17.63 47.58
CA LEU A 2 -2.54 16.69 46.99
C LEU A 2 -2.29 15.29 47.57
N SER A 3 -3.35 14.57 47.94
CA SER A 3 -3.25 13.20 48.46
C SER A 3 -2.55 12.29 47.44
N PRO A 4 -1.71 11.34 47.88
CA PRO A 4 -0.99 10.40 46.99
C PRO A 4 -1.92 9.59 46.08
N ALA A 5 -3.19 9.41 46.46
CA ALA A 5 -4.20 8.78 45.61
C ALA A 5 -4.52 9.63 44.36
N TYR A 6 -4.62 10.96 44.50
CA TYR A 6 -4.90 11.87 43.37
C TYR A 6 -3.77 11.90 42.35
N ALA A 7 -2.51 11.86 42.81
CA ALA A 7 -1.35 11.84 41.93
C ALA A 7 -1.28 10.55 41.09
N THR A 8 -1.74 9.43 41.65
CA THR A 8 -1.76 8.12 40.97
C THR A 8 -2.85 8.06 39.91
N THR A 9 -4.05 8.57 40.23
CA THR A 9 -5.17 8.65 39.27
C THR A 9 -4.85 9.57 38.09
N VAL A 10 -4.21 10.72 38.33
CA VAL A 10 -3.80 11.64 37.27
C VAL A 10 -2.74 11.01 36.35
N ARG A 11 -1.78 10.26 36.91
CA ARG A 11 -0.78 9.53 36.11
C ARG A 11 -1.39 8.43 35.24
N LEU A 12 -2.36 7.68 35.77
CA LEU A 12 -3.08 6.65 35.01
C LEU A 12 -3.94 7.25 33.89
N LEU A 13 -4.59 8.39 34.15
CA LEU A 13 -5.35 9.14 33.14
C LEU A 13 -4.43 9.64 32.01
N ILE A 14 -3.28 10.24 32.34
CA ILE A 14 -2.30 10.70 31.33
C ILE A 14 -1.74 9.52 30.54
N ALA A 15 -1.41 8.39 31.20
CA ALA A 15 -0.97 7.17 30.51
C ALA A 15 -2.05 6.63 29.55
N SER A 16 -3.33 6.62 29.97
CA SER A 16 -4.43 6.24 29.09
C SER A 16 -4.60 7.21 27.91
N LEU A 17 -4.50 8.53 28.11
CA LEU A 17 -4.59 9.50 27.01
C LEU A 17 -3.44 9.35 26.00
N LEU A 18 -2.22 9.03 26.48
CA LEU A 18 -1.07 8.77 25.62
C LEU A 18 -1.19 7.45 24.83
N LEU A 19 -1.90 6.45 25.37
CA LEU A 19 -2.19 5.19 24.68
C LEU A 19 -3.30 5.31 23.61
N HIS A 20 -4.24 6.25 23.76
CA HIS A 20 -5.30 6.49 22.76
C HIS A 20 -4.85 7.36 21.57
N GLY A 21 -3.68 7.99 21.65
CA GLY A 21 -3.14 8.85 20.58
C GLY A 21 -2.55 8.11 19.37
N ALA A 22 -2.52 6.77 19.39
CA ALA A 22 -1.96 5.94 18.32
C ALA A 22 -3.04 5.11 17.59
N ALA A 23 -4.24 5.64 17.41
CA ALA A 23 -5.22 5.04 16.51
C ALA A 23 -4.75 5.27 15.06
N GLY A 24 -4.19 4.23 14.44
CA GLY A 24 -4.03 4.20 12.98
C GLY A 24 -5.40 4.37 12.29
N GLN A 25 -5.41 4.83 11.04
CA GLN A 25 -6.66 4.89 10.26
C GLN A 25 -7.30 3.49 10.23
N GLU A 26 -8.54 3.35 10.72
CA GLU A 26 -9.26 2.09 10.58
C GLU A 26 -9.51 1.82 9.10
N ILE A 27 -8.95 0.71 8.62
CA ILE A 27 -9.21 0.21 7.28
C ILE A 27 -10.59 -0.45 7.30
N GLN A 28 -11.55 0.11 6.56
CA GLN A 28 -12.89 -0.45 6.43
C GLN A 28 -12.92 -1.50 5.30
N ASP A 29 -14.06 -2.19 5.14
CA ASP A 29 -14.25 -3.17 4.07
C ASP A 29 -14.07 -2.53 2.69
N GLN A 30 -12.93 -2.82 2.05
CA GLN A 30 -12.54 -2.27 0.75
C GLN A 30 -13.23 -2.95 -0.44
N ILE A 31 -14.08 -3.97 -0.20
CA ILE A 31 -14.89 -4.64 -1.23
C ILE A 31 -16.32 -4.15 -1.17
N ASN A 32 -16.95 -4.19 0.01
CA ASN A 32 -18.38 -3.93 0.15
C ASN A 32 -18.71 -2.49 0.56
N ASN A 33 -17.74 -1.74 1.13
CA ASN A 33 -17.98 -0.42 1.70
C ASN A 33 -17.12 0.68 1.06
N PHE A 34 -16.55 0.43 -0.12
CA PHE A 34 -15.83 1.47 -0.87
C PHE A 34 -16.72 2.14 -1.92
N CYS A 35 -16.55 3.45 -2.08
CA CYS A 35 -17.16 4.24 -3.15
C CYS A 35 -16.22 4.38 -4.35
N ARG A 36 -14.93 4.62 -4.06
CA ARG A 36 -13.92 4.90 -5.08
C ARG A 36 -12.55 4.44 -4.63
N ARG A 37 -11.80 3.84 -5.57
CA ARG A 37 -10.36 3.57 -5.45
C ARG A 37 -9.61 4.30 -6.56
N PHE A 38 -8.53 5.00 -6.24
CA PHE A 38 -7.74 5.73 -7.22
C PHE A 38 -6.26 5.76 -6.81
N ALA A 39 -5.37 6.16 -7.74
CA ALA A 39 -3.92 6.18 -7.51
C ALA A 39 -3.31 4.81 -7.11
N HIS A 40 -4.02 3.72 -7.36
CA HIS A 40 -3.55 2.36 -7.08
C HIS A 40 -2.67 1.82 -8.22
N GLN A 41 -1.98 0.73 -7.96
CA GLN A 41 -1.21 -0.01 -8.95
C GLN A 41 -1.90 -1.33 -9.26
N THR A 42 -1.76 -1.79 -10.50
CA THR A 42 -2.32 -3.06 -10.94
C THR A 42 -1.30 -3.90 -11.70
N THR A 43 -1.49 -5.21 -11.65
CA THR A 43 -0.75 -6.16 -12.49
C THR A 43 -1.59 -7.41 -12.71
N VAL A 44 -1.34 -8.12 -13.81
CA VAL A 44 -1.99 -9.40 -14.10
C VAL A 44 -0.97 -10.51 -13.92
N ILE A 45 -1.30 -11.52 -13.12
CA ILE A 45 -0.52 -12.76 -13.02
C ILE A 45 -1.46 -13.94 -13.20
N GLY A 46 -1.23 -14.73 -14.25
CA GLY A 46 -2.15 -15.79 -14.64
C GLY A 46 -3.54 -15.23 -14.87
N ASN A 47 -4.55 -15.78 -14.19
CA ASN A 47 -5.94 -15.39 -14.33
C ASN A 47 -6.44 -14.43 -13.23
N ARG A 48 -5.52 -13.68 -12.62
CA ARG A 48 -5.85 -12.71 -11.56
C ARG A 48 -5.30 -11.33 -11.90
N LEU A 49 -6.16 -10.31 -11.74
CA LEU A 49 -5.77 -8.90 -11.75
C LEU A 49 -5.59 -8.45 -10.30
N TYR A 50 -4.36 -8.18 -9.90
CA TYR A 50 -4.03 -7.66 -8.57
C TYR A 50 -4.18 -6.14 -8.52
N ILE A 51 -4.64 -5.63 -7.39
CA ILE A 51 -4.77 -4.20 -7.08
C ILE A 51 -4.08 -3.93 -5.75
N ASP A 52 -3.08 -3.07 -5.77
CA ASP A 52 -2.32 -2.69 -4.59
C ASP A 52 -2.33 -1.18 -4.36
N GLY A 53 -2.42 -0.80 -3.08
CA GLY A 53 -2.21 0.57 -2.64
C GLY A 53 -3.26 1.57 -3.13
N GLY A 54 -2.81 2.83 -3.21
CA GLY A 54 -3.61 3.97 -3.63
C GLY A 54 -4.44 4.59 -2.50
N LEU A 55 -5.51 5.27 -2.90
CA LEU A 55 -6.44 5.96 -2.02
C LEU A 55 -7.85 5.37 -2.16
N LEU A 56 -8.54 5.27 -1.03
CA LEU A 56 -9.90 4.78 -0.91
C LEU A 56 -10.81 5.87 -0.31
N ASP A 57 -11.98 6.01 -0.93
CA ASP A 57 -13.11 6.73 -0.37
C ASP A 57 -14.17 5.71 0.04
N TYR A 58 -14.62 5.74 1.28
CA TYR A 58 -15.66 4.82 1.79
C TYR A 58 -17.08 5.42 1.69
N GLY A 59 -18.08 4.54 1.77
CA GLY A 59 -19.50 4.91 1.77
C GLY A 59 -20.18 4.82 0.40
N GLY A 60 -21.40 5.34 0.30
CA GLY A 60 -22.24 5.21 -0.90
C GLY A 60 -22.11 6.31 -1.95
N SER A 61 -21.44 7.44 -1.63
CA SER A 61 -21.28 8.56 -2.56
C SER A 61 -20.10 9.46 -2.20
N ILE A 62 -19.61 10.21 -3.20
CA ILE A 62 -18.56 11.23 -3.03
C ILE A 62 -19.20 12.60 -2.81
N SER A 63 -18.69 13.34 -1.84
CA SER A 63 -19.11 14.70 -1.49
C SER A 63 -17.90 15.56 -1.13
N ALA A 64 -18.11 16.87 -0.92
CA ALA A 64 -17.04 17.79 -0.51
C ALA A 64 -16.41 17.44 0.85
N SER A 65 -17.09 16.65 1.68
CA SER A 65 -16.59 16.18 2.98
C SER A 65 -16.03 14.76 2.94
N THR A 66 -15.95 14.12 1.76
CA THR A 66 -15.35 12.80 1.62
C THR A 66 -13.85 12.87 1.94
N VAL A 67 -13.38 11.91 2.73
CA VAL A 67 -12.00 11.80 3.16
C VAL A 67 -11.30 10.71 2.35
N ASN A 68 -10.11 11.02 1.84
CA ASN A 68 -9.26 10.06 1.14
C ASN A 68 -8.43 9.28 2.17
N TYR A 69 -8.59 7.96 2.22
CA TYR A 69 -7.83 7.08 3.09
C TYR A 69 -6.70 6.39 2.32
N THR A 70 -5.51 6.30 2.91
CA THR A 70 -4.43 5.48 2.34
C THR A 70 -4.84 4.02 2.38
N ASN A 71 -4.87 3.38 1.21
CA ASN A 71 -5.09 1.94 1.11
C ASN A 71 -3.75 1.22 1.25
N THR A 72 -3.65 0.31 2.20
CA THR A 72 -2.46 -0.53 2.42
C THR A 72 -2.74 -2.00 2.14
N LEU A 73 -3.96 -2.33 1.71
CA LEU A 73 -4.38 -3.70 1.46
C LEU A 73 -4.20 -4.08 0.00
N LEU A 74 -3.81 -5.35 -0.20
CA LEU A 74 -3.80 -6.02 -1.49
C LEU A 74 -5.17 -6.70 -1.73
N SER A 75 -5.74 -6.51 -2.92
CA SER A 75 -6.89 -7.27 -3.40
C SER A 75 -6.63 -7.84 -4.80
N TYR A 76 -7.48 -8.76 -5.26
CA TYR A 76 -7.41 -9.26 -6.62
C TYR A 76 -8.79 -9.56 -7.20
N LEU A 77 -8.93 -9.41 -8.52
CA LEU A 77 -10.08 -9.88 -9.27
C LEU A 77 -9.74 -11.22 -9.92
N ASP A 78 -10.61 -12.22 -9.70
CA ASP A 78 -10.52 -13.50 -10.39
C ASP A 78 -11.16 -13.37 -11.77
N LEU A 79 -10.34 -13.44 -12.82
CA LEU A 79 -10.78 -13.22 -14.20
C LEU A 79 -11.55 -14.41 -14.79
N ASP A 80 -11.53 -15.59 -14.13
CA ASP A 80 -12.35 -16.74 -14.51
C ASP A 80 -13.70 -16.78 -13.77
N SER A 81 -13.79 -16.14 -12.60
CA SER A 81 -15.00 -16.11 -11.78
C SER A 81 -15.76 -14.80 -11.96
N LEU A 82 -16.89 -14.87 -12.66
CA LEU A 82 -17.73 -13.71 -12.96
C LEU A 82 -19.01 -13.67 -12.10
N TYR A 83 -19.36 -12.49 -11.61
CA TYR A 83 -20.68 -12.16 -11.07
C TYR A 83 -21.26 -10.98 -11.86
N ASN A 84 -22.47 -11.13 -12.41
CA ASN A 84 -23.09 -10.13 -13.29
C ASN A 84 -22.19 -9.65 -14.46
N ASN A 85 -21.40 -10.56 -15.05
CA ASN A 85 -20.41 -10.29 -16.10
C ASN A 85 -19.19 -9.44 -15.68
N PHE A 86 -18.97 -9.26 -14.38
CA PHE A 86 -17.77 -8.63 -13.84
C PHE A 86 -16.94 -9.64 -13.04
N PRO A 87 -15.61 -9.63 -13.16
CA PRO A 87 -14.72 -10.42 -12.31
C PRO A 87 -14.99 -10.16 -10.83
N VAL A 88 -15.02 -11.23 -10.03
CA VAL A 88 -15.25 -11.12 -8.58
C VAL A 88 -13.97 -10.63 -7.91
N GLU A 89 -14.08 -9.52 -7.16
CA GLU A 89 -13.00 -9.03 -6.31
C GLU A 89 -12.94 -9.82 -5.00
N ASN A 90 -11.72 -10.17 -4.59
CA ASN A 90 -11.42 -10.91 -3.39
C ASN A 90 -10.36 -10.15 -2.58
N ALA A 91 -10.52 -10.18 -1.27
CA ALA A 91 -9.59 -9.66 -0.28
C ALA A 91 -9.35 -10.77 0.75
N ASN A 92 -8.29 -10.64 1.55
CA ASN A 92 -7.88 -11.70 2.47
C ASN A 92 -7.47 -12.97 1.71
N LEU A 93 -6.29 -12.87 1.11
CA LEU A 93 -5.69 -13.91 0.30
C LEU A 93 -5.63 -15.21 1.13
N SER A 94 -6.20 -16.27 0.57
CA SER A 94 -6.07 -17.62 1.10
C SER A 94 -5.68 -18.55 -0.04
N LYS A 95 -4.77 -19.46 0.27
CA LYS A 95 -4.10 -20.34 -0.69
C LYS A 95 -5.11 -21.23 -1.46
N PRO A 96 -5.09 -21.25 -2.80
CA PRO A 96 -5.65 -22.37 -3.55
C PRO A 96 -4.70 -23.58 -3.51
N ASN A 97 -5.23 -24.79 -3.34
CA ASN A 97 -4.47 -26.01 -3.08
C ASN A 97 -3.55 -26.50 -4.22
N ASN A 98 -3.58 -25.87 -5.40
CA ASN A 98 -2.92 -26.35 -6.62
C ASN A 98 -2.08 -25.26 -7.32
N ALA A 99 -1.20 -24.58 -6.58
CA ALA A 99 -0.32 -23.56 -7.17
C ALA A 99 0.84 -24.21 -7.94
N ASP A 100 0.89 -23.96 -9.25
CA ASP A 100 2.02 -24.24 -10.12
C ASP A 100 3.27 -23.44 -9.69
N THR A 101 4.43 -24.08 -9.71
CA THR A 101 5.68 -23.63 -9.08
C THR A 101 6.50 -22.63 -9.90
N VAL A 102 5.97 -22.13 -11.03
CA VAL A 102 6.64 -21.07 -11.79
C VAL A 102 6.56 -19.77 -10.99
N ASN A 103 7.68 -19.07 -10.84
CA ASN A 103 7.83 -17.90 -9.97
C ASN A 103 6.80 -16.80 -10.33
N ARG A 104 5.76 -16.62 -9.51
CA ARG A 104 4.68 -15.64 -9.72
C ARG A 104 4.88 -14.45 -8.81
N LEU A 105 5.88 -13.64 -9.13
CA LEU A 105 6.21 -12.44 -8.39
C LEU A 105 5.70 -11.19 -9.12
N PHE A 106 5.22 -10.21 -8.37
CA PHE A 106 5.23 -8.82 -8.87
C PHE A 106 6.04 -7.93 -7.94
N TYR A 107 6.57 -6.87 -8.51
CA TYR A 107 7.40 -5.92 -7.79
C TYR A 107 6.69 -4.59 -7.60
N LEU A 108 6.85 -4.01 -6.42
CA LEU A 108 6.30 -2.72 -6.06
C LEU A 108 7.43 -1.77 -5.69
N TYR A 109 7.40 -0.58 -6.27
CA TYR A 109 8.39 0.46 -6.06
C TYR A 109 7.75 1.84 -5.95
N GLY A 110 8.25 2.65 -5.03
CA GLY A 110 7.81 4.03 -4.83
C GLY A 110 6.55 4.14 -3.97
N GLY A 111 5.79 5.20 -4.22
CA GLY A 111 4.57 5.53 -3.49
C GLY A 111 4.74 6.74 -2.58
N GLU A 112 3.62 7.26 -2.12
CA GLU A 112 3.57 8.40 -1.19
C GLU A 112 3.32 7.90 0.23
N HIS A 113 4.00 8.49 1.19
CA HIS A 113 3.66 8.33 2.60
C HIS A 113 2.64 9.40 3.00
N ASN A 114 1.80 9.07 3.97
CA ASN A 114 0.99 10.08 4.64
C ASN A 114 1.83 10.80 5.72
N TRP A 115 1.40 11.97 6.16
CA TRP A 115 2.09 12.74 7.21
C TRP A 115 2.17 12.06 8.59
N THR A 116 1.47 10.93 8.77
CA THR A 116 1.42 10.19 10.02
C THR A 116 2.32 8.96 10.04
N SER A 117 2.91 8.57 8.90
CA SER A 117 3.90 7.50 8.78
C SER A 117 5.16 8.04 8.11
N GLN A 118 6.33 7.75 8.68
CA GLN A 118 7.58 8.13 8.02
C GLN A 118 7.76 7.26 6.76
N PRO A 119 8.18 7.83 5.62
CA PRO A 119 8.51 7.01 4.48
C PRO A 119 9.73 6.14 4.80
N PRO A 120 9.92 5.03 4.05
CA PRO A 120 11.15 4.28 4.12
C PRO A 120 12.36 5.22 3.94
N ALA A 121 13.34 5.13 4.84
CA ALA A 121 14.54 5.98 4.81
C ALA A 121 15.42 5.76 3.56
N GLN A 122 15.14 4.72 2.78
CA GLN A 122 15.94 4.27 1.65
C GLN A 122 15.07 3.61 0.58
N TYR A 123 15.63 3.52 -0.63
CA TYR A 123 15.09 2.70 -1.72
C TYR A 123 14.68 1.32 -1.20
N THR A 124 13.41 0.97 -1.39
CA THR A 124 12.90 -0.37 -1.09
C THR A 124 12.12 -0.85 -2.30
N LEU A 125 12.56 -1.97 -2.86
CA LEU A 125 11.83 -2.67 -3.91
C LEU A 125 11.19 -3.90 -3.27
N TRP A 126 9.87 -3.86 -3.16
CA TRP A 126 9.07 -4.94 -2.62
C TRP A 126 8.77 -5.97 -3.70
N ALA A 127 8.64 -7.22 -3.30
CA ALA A 127 8.22 -8.34 -4.14
C ALA A 127 7.08 -9.07 -3.43
N TYR A 128 5.93 -9.16 -4.08
CA TYR A 128 4.85 -10.01 -3.62
C TYR A 128 4.92 -11.35 -4.34
N ASP A 129 4.92 -12.43 -3.56
CA ASP A 129 4.87 -13.80 -4.07
C ASP A 129 3.43 -14.30 -4.08
N ALA A 130 2.85 -14.44 -5.27
CA ALA A 130 1.47 -14.88 -5.43
C ALA A 130 1.26 -16.39 -5.24
N VAL A 131 2.34 -17.19 -5.20
CA VAL A 131 2.26 -18.63 -4.86
C VAL A 131 2.14 -18.80 -3.35
N TYR A 132 2.93 -18.05 -2.59
CA TYR A 132 3.00 -18.15 -1.13
C TYR A 132 2.16 -17.13 -0.38
N ASP A 133 1.64 -16.13 -1.08
CA ASP A 133 0.81 -15.07 -0.49
C ASP A 133 1.56 -14.26 0.58
N VAL A 134 2.75 -13.81 0.21
CA VAL A 134 3.65 -13.09 1.11
C VAL A 134 4.33 -11.92 0.41
N TRP A 135 4.48 -10.82 1.15
CA TRP A 135 5.35 -9.72 0.79
C TRP A 135 6.75 -9.95 1.33
N ASN A 136 7.75 -9.78 0.46
CA ASN A 136 9.16 -9.75 0.80
C ASN A 136 9.78 -8.46 0.27
N ASP A 137 10.87 -8.00 0.86
CA ASP A 137 11.72 -6.96 0.28
C ASP A 137 12.91 -7.59 -0.46
N THR A 138 13.43 -6.85 -1.44
CA THR A 138 14.62 -7.27 -2.18
C THR A 138 15.88 -6.71 -1.52
N LYS A 139 16.96 -7.47 -1.57
CA LYS A 139 18.27 -6.96 -1.16
C LYS A 139 18.72 -5.90 -2.17
N GLN A 140 18.93 -4.67 -1.69
CA GLN A 140 19.38 -3.58 -2.52
C GLN A 140 20.76 -3.87 -3.14
N ASP A 141 20.87 -3.74 -4.46
CA ASP A 141 22.13 -3.78 -5.18
C ASP A 141 22.88 -2.44 -5.11
N ALA A 142 24.20 -2.45 -5.20
CA ALA A 142 25.01 -1.24 -5.16
C ALA A 142 24.66 -0.25 -6.29
N SER A 143 24.19 -0.75 -7.45
CA SER A 143 23.73 0.07 -8.56
C SER A 143 22.47 0.89 -8.26
N ALA A 144 21.71 0.53 -7.21
CA ALA A 144 20.55 1.30 -6.76
C ALA A 144 20.92 2.51 -5.88
N SER A 145 22.22 2.79 -5.71
CA SER A 145 22.68 3.97 -4.98
C SER A 145 22.17 5.26 -5.62
N GLY A 146 21.60 6.15 -4.80
CA GLY A 146 21.05 7.43 -5.25
C GLY A 146 19.64 7.36 -5.87
N ILE A 147 19.06 6.17 -6.00
CA ILE A 147 17.67 6.04 -6.44
C ILE A 147 16.74 6.45 -5.29
N GLN A 148 15.83 7.40 -5.56
CA GLN A 148 14.87 7.93 -4.59
C GLN A 148 13.46 7.41 -4.85
N SER A 149 12.72 7.13 -3.78
CA SER A 149 11.29 6.80 -3.86
C SER A 149 10.52 7.95 -4.51
N VAL A 150 9.54 7.63 -5.34
CA VAL A 150 8.81 8.58 -6.19
C VAL A 150 7.34 8.19 -6.35
N SER A 151 6.47 9.14 -6.66
CA SER A 151 5.02 8.94 -6.79
C SER A 151 4.51 9.05 -8.23
N PHE A 152 3.46 8.28 -8.56
CA PHE A 152 2.72 8.34 -9.84
C PHE A 152 3.52 8.22 -11.15
N GLY A 153 3.58 7.05 -11.74
CA GLY A 153 4.33 6.88 -12.99
C GLY A 153 4.19 5.48 -13.50
N ALA A 154 5.19 4.98 -14.21
CA ALA A 154 4.94 3.78 -15.01
C ALA A 154 6.00 2.73 -14.79
N GLY A 155 5.55 1.51 -14.53
CA GLY A 155 6.35 0.31 -14.62
C GLY A 155 5.90 -0.52 -15.81
N THR A 156 6.84 -1.22 -16.44
CA THR A 156 6.55 -2.28 -17.41
C THR A 156 7.59 -3.38 -17.29
N VAL A 157 7.29 -4.56 -17.80
CA VAL A 157 8.21 -5.70 -17.80
C VAL A 157 8.41 -6.18 -19.24
N VAL A 158 9.64 -6.59 -19.53
CA VAL A 158 9.91 -7.45 -20.68
C VAL A 158 9.38 -8.83 -20.32
N GLY A 159 8.81 -9.51 -21.31
CA GLY A 159 8.18 -10.82 -21.13
C GLY A 159 9.09 -11.87 -20.48
N ASP A 160 8.48 -13.03 -20.25
CA ASP A 160 8.93 -14.06 -19.31
C ASP A 160 10.35 -14.62 -19.57
N ASP A 161 11.01 -14.28 -20.69
CA ASP A 161 12.33 -14.75 -21.08
C ASP A 161 13.50 -13.95 -20.48
N ARG A 162 13.28 -12.74 -19.96
CA ARG A 162 14.40 -11.84 -19.58
C ARG A 162 14.42 -11.36 -18.14
N ALA A 163 13.35 -11.61 -17.36
CA ALA A 163 13.23 -11.13 -15.98
C ALA A 163 13.65 -9.65 -15.82
N LEU A 164 13.23 -8.79 -16.76
CA LEU A 164 13.67 -7.41 -16.87
C LEU A 164 12.48 -6.47 -16.72
N GLY A 165 12.55 -5.56 -15.76
CA GLY A 165 11.56 -4.50 -15.55
C GLY A 165 12.13 -3.12 -15.86
N PHE A 166 11.27 -2.23 -16.35
CA PHE A 166 11.55 -0.81 -16.50
C PHE A 166 10.59 0.02 -15.66
N TYR A 167 11.08 1.11 -15.13
CA TYR A 167 10.29 2.06 -14.37
C TYR A 167 10.68 3.49 -14.77
N TYR A 168 9.70 4.35 -15.03
CA TYR A 168 9.92 5.68 -15.60
C TYR A 168 8.96 6.76 -15.09
N GLY A 169 9.45 8.01 -15.13
CA GLY A 169 8.75 9.25 -14.79
C GLY A 169 8.74 9.51 -13.28
N ARG A 170 7.66 10.16 -12.82
CA ARG A 170 7.20 10.31 -11.42
C ARG A 170 7.49 11.68 -10.78
N TRP A 171 6.93 11.91 -9.60
CA TRP A 171 7.11 13.13 -8.81
C TRP A 171 7.94 12.88 -7.56
N LEU A 172 8.88 13.78 -7.28
CA LEU A 172 9.58 13.93 -6.01
C LEU A 172 8.94 15.06 -5.22
N SER A 173 8.71 14.82 -3.94
CA SER A 173 8.07 15.76 -3.02
C SER A 173 8.40 15.40 -1.58
N ASN A 174 7.89 16.21 -0.67
CA ASN A 174 7.89 15.90 0.75
C ASN A 174 7.05 14.68 1.12
N ALA A 175 6.19 14.16 0.22
CA ALA A 175 5.44 12.93 0.40
C ALA A 175 6.17 11.68 -0.12
N THR A 176 7.35 11.83 -0.73
CA THR A 176 8.13 10.70 -1.27
C THR A 176 9.55 10.62 -0.71
N VAL A 177 10.16 11.77 -0.36
CA VAL A 177 11.52 11.84 0.18
C VAL A 177 11.54 12.54 1.54
N LEU A 178 12.07 11.84 2.55
CA LEU A 178 12.33 12.42 3.88
C LEU A 178 13.26 13.61 3.78
N GLY A 179 12.85 14.74 4.36
CA GLY A 179 13.65 15.98 4.37
C GLY A 179 13.67 16.74 3.04
N TRP A 180 12.75 16.44 2.11
CA TRP A 180 12.59 17.22 0.89
C TRP A 180 12.30 18.70 1.20
N ASN A 181 13.08 19.60 0.62
CA ASN A 181 12.89 21.04 0.74
C ASN A 181 12.62 21.65 -0.64
N GLY A 182 11.47 22.29 -0.79
CA GLY A 182 11.08 22.95 -2.03
C GLY A 182 9.79 22.38 -2.63
N ASN A 183 9.46 22.85 -3.83
CA ASN A 183 8.29 22.40 -4.57
C ASN A 183 8.47 20.96 -5.09
N ALA A 184 7.36 20.32 -5.43
CA ALA A 184 7.40 19.03 -6.11
C ALA A 184 8.04 19.18 -7.50
N ILE A 185 8.83 18.18 -7.90
CA ILE A 185 9.49 18.12 -9.21
C ILE A 185 9.14 16.82 -9.93
N ALA A 186 9.10 16.85 -11.26
CA ALA A 186 8.82 15.72 -12.15
C ALA A 186 10.01 15.43 -13.07
#